data_AF-A0A4R9EX51-F1
#
_entry.id   AF-A0A4R9EX51-F1
#
_cell.length_a   1.000
_cell.length_b   1.000
_cell.length_c   1.000
_cell.angle_alpha   90.00
_cell.angle_beta   90.00
_cell.angle_gamma   90.00
#
_symmetry.space_group_name_H-M   'P 1'
#
loop_
_entity.id
_entity.type
_entity.pdbx_description
1 polymer ?
#
loop_
_entity_poly.entity_id
_entity_poly.type
_entity_poly.pdbx_seq_one_letter_code
_entity_poly.pdbx_strand_id
1 'polypeptide(L)'
;MITFDHDTGKAQAAVDAARRRGLPVPQQIDDTAAMWQVVMDAAHMRPPERPGRDDVPATAEELRTLIEMRAHQHRIAEAHRQVAGDWHEPIARKYNALVAEHVTGWISALQPDFLALVKVLARQEKKLPELLDAQRIDLRDPAISAPWETASAAAVKLDQLVEARQILARAASQDLGRDAQLWAVAAVDEPTDAEVFAHRLRDEVGPAIRQWKELRHQPTARWLFLSRSPHFTLQLATPGEVAERQQVMDRWHQAVQVVMTSGLSRQQAQQAVATALRA
;
A
#
# COMPACT_ATOMS: atom_id res chain seq x y z
N MET A 1 -16.43 17.81 15.50
CA MET A 1 -15.72 16.54 15.25
C MET A 1 -15.78 16.32 13.74
N ILE A 2 -14.70 16.61 13.01
CA ILE A 2 -14.67 16.48 11.55
C ILE A 2 -14.52 14.98 11.25
N THR A 3 -15.58 14.35 10.76
CA THR A 3 -15.59 12.94 10.37
C THR A 3 -14.83 12.77 9.07
N PHE A 4 -13.67 12.11 9.13
CA PHE A 4 -12.77 11.83 7.99
C PHE A 4 -13.30 10.75 7.02
N ASP A 5 -14.55 10.27 7.18
CA ASP A 5 -15.10 9.11 6.46
C ASP A 5 -15.57 9.41 5.01
N HIS A 6 -15.35 10.63 4.50
CA HIS A 6 -15.74 11.03 3.14
C HIS A 6 -14.55 11.43 2.24
N ASP A 7 -13.31 11.20 2.67
CA ASP A 7 -12.13 11.41 1.84
C ASP A 7 -12.00 10.28 0.80
N THR A 8 -12.13 10.61 -0.49
CA THR A 8 -12.01 9.67 -1.62
C THR A 8 -10.59 9.60 -2.18
N GLY A 9 -9.64 10.38 -1.65
CA GLY A 9 -8.29 10.50 -2.22
C GLY A 9 -7.51 9.19 -2.26
N LYS A 10 -7.65 8.33 -1.24
CA LYS A 10 -7.01 7.01 -1.23
C LYS A 10 -7.61 6.07 -2.28
N ALA A 11 -8.94 6.08 -2.41
CA ALA A 11 -9.66 5.27 -3.39
C ALA A 11 -9.29 5.70 -4.82
N GLN A 12 -9.24 7.02 -5.08
CA GLN A 12 -8.80 7.56 -6.36
C GLN A 12 -7.36 7.14 -6.70
N ALA A 13 -6.43 7.28 -5.75
CA ALA A 13 -5.04 6.87 -5.95
C ALA A 13 -4.90 5.36 -6.26
N ALA A 14 -5.75 4.52 -5.64
CA ALA A 14 -5.78 3.09 -5.92
C ALA A 14 -6.31 2.79 -7.32
N VAL A 15 -7.40 3.43 -7.76
CA VAL A 15 -7.92 3.29 -9.13
C VAL A 15 -6.86 3.72 -10.16
N ASP A 16 -6.16 4.83 -9.91
CA ASP A 16 -5.10 5.29 -10.80
C ASP A 16 -3.87 4.35 -10.81
N ALA A 17 -3.53 3.74 -9.67
CA ALA A 17 -2.50 2.70 -9.61
C ALA A 17 -2.92 1.43 -10.37
N ALA A 18 -4.17 1.01 -10.25
CA ALA A 18 -4.73 -0.13 -10.97
C ALA A 18 -4.67 0.10 -12.50
N ARG A 19 -5.12 1.27 -12.97
CA ARG A 19 -5.07 1.66 -14.38
C ARG A 19 -3.65 1.72 -14.93
N ARG A 20 -2.70 2.34 -14.20
CA ARG A 20 -1.28 2.38 -14.59
C ARG A 20 -0.67 0.98 -14.75
N ARG A 21 -1.21 -0.01 -14.05
CA ARG A 21 -0.79 -1.42 -14.10
C ARG A 21 -1.60 -2.26 -15.07
N GLY A 22 -2.54 -1.67 -15.79
CA GLY A 22 -3.41 -2.41 -16.72
C GLY A 22 -4.36 -3.40 -16.01
N LEU A 23 -4.65 -3.18 -14.73
CA LEU A 23 -5.58 -4.01 -13.97
C LEU A 23 -7.02 -3.64 -14.32
N PRO A 24 -7.96 -4.61 -14.31
CA PRO A 24 -9.34 -4.36 -14.69
C PRO A 24 -10.03 -3.50 -13.63
N VAL A 25 -10.46 -2.29 -14.00
CA VAL A 25 -11.31 -1.43 -13.17
C VAL A 25 -12.77 -1.62 -13.60
N PRO A 26 -13.66 -2.10 -12.73
CA PRO A 26 -15.06 -2.26 -13.05
C PRO A 26 -15.74 -0.93 -13.40
N GLN A 27 -16.64 -0.95 -14.39
CA GLN A 27 -17.41 0.23 -14.80
C GLN A 27 -18.18 0.88 -13.63
N GLN A 28 -18.65 0.08 -12.66
CA GLN A 28 -19.36 0.58 -11.49
C GLN A 28 -18.52 1.55 -10.63
N ILE A 29 -17.19 1.38 -10.60
CA ILE A 29 -16.27 2.31 -9.92
C ILE A 29 -16.24 3.64 -10.67
N ASP A 30 -16.17 3.60 -12.00
CA ASP A 30 -16.16 4.78 -12.86
C ASP A 30 -17.49 5.54 -12.80
N ASP A 31 -18.60 4.82 -12.81
CA ASP A 31 -19.94 5.42 -12.67
C ASP A 31 -20.10 6.11 -11.30
N THR A 32 -19.59 5.49 -10.23
CA THR A 32 -19.65 6.08 -8.89
C THR A 32 -18.70 7.28 -8.77
N ALA A 33 -17.52 7.25 -9.40
CA ALA A 33 -16.64 8.39 -9.49
C ALA A 33 -17.28 9.56 -10.28
N ALA A 34 -18.03 9.27 -11.34
CA ALA A 34 -18.79 10.28 -12.08
C ALA A 34 -19.91 10.89 -11.22
N MET A 35 -20.63 10.08 -10.44
CA MET A 35 -21.62 10.58 -9.48
C MET A 35 -20.97 11.51 -8.43
N TRP A 36 -19.79 11.14 -7.95
CA TRP A 36 -19.02 11.97 -7.02
C TRP A 36 -18.66 13.31 -7.64
N GLN A 37 -18.21 13.33 -8.90
CA GLN A 37 -17.89 14.57 -9.61
C GLN A 37 -19.11 15.48 -9.74
N VAL A 38 -20.29 14.93 -10.06
CA VAL A 38 -21.55 15.71 -10.13
C VAL A 38 -21.88 16.36 -8.78
N VAL A 39 -21.71 15.63 -7.68
CA VAL A 39 -21.91 16.18 -6.33
C VAL A 39 -20.91 17.28 -6.04
N MET A 40 -19.62 17.08 -6.36
CA MET A 40 -18.59 18.08 -6.14
C MET A 40 -18.82 19.34 -6.96
N ASP A 41 -19.21 19.21 -8.22
CA ASP A 41 -19.52 20.35 -9.09
C ASP A 41 -20.72 21.16 -8.55
N ALA A 42 -21.77 20.48 -8.08
CA ALA A 42 -22.93 21.11 -7.47
C ALA A 42 -22.58 21.78 -6.12
N ALA A 43 -21.76 21.14 -5.29
CA ALA A 43 -21.30 21.65 -4.00
C ALA A 43 -20.37 22.88 -4.14
N HIS A 44 -19.70 23.02 -5.29
CA HIS A 44 -18.83 24.17 -5.60
C HIS A 44 -19.49 25.18 -6.56
N MET A 45 -20.81 25.07 -6.80
CA MET A 45 -21.53 25.99 -7.66
C MET A 45 -21.41 27.41 -7.12
N ARG A 46 -20.79 28.30 -7.91
CA ARG A 46 -20.54 29.68 -7.51
C ARG A 46 -21.79 30.53 -7.73
N PRO A 47 -22.17 31.38 -6.76
CA PRO A 47 -23.14 32.42 -7.03
C PRO A 47 -22.59 33.43 -8.07
N PRO A 48 -23.45 34.20 -8.75
CA PRO A 48 -22.99 35.21 -9.69
C PRO A 48 -22.10 36.25 -9.01
N GLU A 49 -21.03 36.65 -9.67
CA GLU A 49 -20.02 37.60 -9.14
C GLU A 49 -20.63 38.97 -8.89
N ARG A 50 -20.17 39.68 -7.84
CA ARG A 50 -20.68 41.02 -7.50
C ARG A 50 -20.60 41.94 -8.73
N PRO A 51 -21.69 42.67 -9.07
CA PRO A 51 -21.67 43.55 -10.22
C PRO A 51 -20.64 44.66 -10.03
N GLY A 52 -19.89 44.93 -11.09
CA GLY A 52 -18.94 46.04 -11.20
C GLY A 52 -19.62 47.33 -11.64
N ARG A 53 -18.81 48.38 -11.85
CA ARG A 53 -19.29 49.69 -12.32
C ARG A 53 -20.01 49.60 -13.68
N ASP A 54 -19.53 48.73 -14.55
CA ASP A 54 -20.02 48.61 -15.93
C ASP A 54 -21.31 47.77 -16.04
N ASP A 55 -21.72 47.10 -14.94
CA ASP A 55 -22.94 46.29 -14.87
C ASP A 55 -24.19 47.08 -14.42
N VAL A 56 -24.04 48.39 -14.13
CA VAL A 56 -25.14 49.24 -13.67
C VAL A 56 -26.01 49.63 -14.87
N PRO A 57 -27.31 49.24 -14.90
CA PRO A 57 -28.18 49.53 -16.03
C PRO A 57 -28.58 51.01 -16.08
N ALA A 58 -29.09 51.46 -17.23
CA ALA A 58 -29.43 52.87 -17.48
C ALA A 58 -30.71 53.31 -16.74
N THR A 59 -31.59 52.36 -16.39
CA THR A 59 -32.90 52.66 -15.81
C THR A 59 -33.19 51.89 -14.52
N ALA A 60 -34.10 52.43 -13.70
CA ALA A 60 -34.54 51.78 -12.46
C ALA A 60 -35.29 50.47 -12.71
N GLU A 61 -36.06 50.35 -13.80
CA GLU A 61 -36.78 49.10 -14.09
C GLU A 61 -35.86 48.00 -14.62
N GLU A 62 -34.85 48.33 -15.41
CA GLU A 62 -33.79 47.37 -15.75
C GLU A 62 -33.04 46.90 -14.49
N LEU A 63 -32.77 47.80 -13.54
CA LEU A 63 -32.16 47.44 -12.26
C LEU A 63 -33.05 46.49 -11.45
N ARG A 64 -34.36 46.74 -11.40
CA ARG A 64 -35.33 45.85 -10.73
C ARG A 64 -35.28 44.44 -11.32
N THR A 65 -35.36 44.31 -12.63
CA THR A 65 -35.28 43.01 -13.32
C THR A 65 -33.92 42.33 -13.09
N LEU A 66 -32.82 43.08 -13.13
CA LEU A 66 -31.48 42.54 -12.86
C LEU A 66 -31.36 42.00 -11.42
N ILE A 67 -31.90 42.73 -10.43
CA ILE A 67 -31.92 42.29 -9.03
C ILE A 67 -32.72 41.00 -8.87
N GLU A 68 -33.90 40.91 -9.46
CA GLU A 68 -34.75 39.71 -9.39
C GLU A 68 -34.07 38.49 -10.02
N MET A 69 -33.49 38.65 -11.22
CA MET A 69 -32.75 37.60 -11.91
C MET A 69 -31.55 37.12 -11.09
N ARG A 70 -30.75 38.05 -10.56
CA ARG A 70 -29.58 37.71 -9.73
C ARG A 70 -29.99 37.06 -8.42
N ALA A 71 -31.04 37.54 -7.76
CA ALA A 71 -31.58 36.91 -6.55
C ALA A 71 -32.06 35.46 -6.82
N HIS A 72 -32.65 35.20 -7.99
CA HIS A 72 -32.98 33.84 -8.41
C HIS A 72 -31.72 32.97 -8.60
N GLN A 73 -30.71 33.47 -9.29
CA GLN A 73 -29.43 32.75 -9.48
C GLN A 73 -28.72 32.45 -8.16
N HIS A 74 -28.69 33.41 -7.22
CA HIS A 74 -28.16 33.21 -5.87
C HIS A 74 -28.90 32.09 -5.12
N ARG A 75 -30.24 32.06 -5.21
CA ARG A 75 -31.06 31.00 -4.60
C ARG A 75 -30.78 29.63 -5.22
N ILE A 76 -30.64 29.56 -6.54
CA ILE A 76 -30.29 28.31 -7.23
C ILE A 76 -28.92 27.80 -6.75
N ALA A 77 -27.89 28.66 -6.76
CA ALA A 77 -26.55 28.27 -6.33
C ALA A 77 -26.51 27.83 -4.85
N GLU A 78 -27.27 28.47 -3.97
CA GLU A 78 -27.42 28.04 -2.59
C GLU A 78 -28.13 26.68 -2.48
N ALA A 79 -29.24 26.48 -3.20
CA ALA A 79 -29.98 25.22 -3.21
C ALA A 79 -29.11 24.05 -3.72
N HIS A 80 -28.34 24.24 -4.78
CA HIS A 80 -27.41 23.23 -5.28
C HIS A 80 -26.35 22.86 -4.23
N ARG A 81 -25.77 23.85 -3.54
CA ARG A 81 -24.78 23.59 -2.49
C ARG A 81 -25.36 22.81 -1.31
N GLN A 82 -26.57 23.17 -0.87
CA GLN A 82 -27.26 22.49 0.22
C GLN A 82 -27.61 21.04 -0.15
N VAL A 83 -28.28 20.83 -1.28
CA VAL A 83 -28.70 19.49 -1.74
C VAL A 83 -27.48 18.61 -2.03
N ALA A 84 -26.41 19.14 -2.63
CA ALA A 84 -25.18 18.38 -2.88
C ALA A 84 -24.52 17.91 -1.57
N GLY A 85 -24.62 18.72 -0.50
CA GLY A 85 -24.13 18.36 0.83
C GLY A 85 -24.72 17.05 1.34
N ASP A 86 -26.01 16.79 1.08
CA ASP A 86 -26.70 15.56 1.51
C ASP A 86 -26.15 14.29 0.82
N TRP A 87 -25.58 14.45 -0.38
CA TRP A 87 -25.10 13.34 -1.21
C TRP A 87 -23.60 13.09 -1.11
N HIS A 88 -22.85 14.00 -0.48
CA HIS A 88 -21.40 13.93 -0.35
C HIS A 88 -20.98 12.64 0.38
N GLU A 89 -21.42 12.46 1.61
CA GLU A 89 -21.02 11.31 2.41
C GLU A 89 -21.50 9.95 1.82
N PRO A 90 -22.75 9.77 1.39
CA PRO A 90 -23.21 8.50 0.83
C PRO A 90 -22.43 8.06 -0.41
N ILE A 91 -22.14 8.98 -1.34
CA ILE A 91 -21.42 8.63 -2.58
C ILE A 91 -19.94 8.39 -2.29
N ALA A 92 -19.30 9.19 -1.43
CA ALA A 92 -17.92 8.95 -1.02
C ALA A 92 -17.75 7.58 -0.34
N ARG A 93 -18.65 7.24 0.60
CA ARG A 93 -18.64 5.93 1.27
C ARG A 93 -18.85 4.79 0.28
N LYS A 94 -19.80 4.92 -0.65
CA LYS A 94 -20.04 3.93 -1.69
C LYS A 94 -18.80 3.73 -2.57
N TYR A 95 -18.16 4.81 -3.01
CA TYR A 95 -16.95 4.75 -3.82
C TYR A 95 -15.80 4.05 -3.08
N ASN A 96 -15.54 4.47 -1.84
CA ASN A 96 -14.49 3.90 -1.00
C ASN A 96 -14.71 2.40 -0.75
N ALA A 97 -15.93 1.99 -0.44
CA ALA A 97 -16.28 0.58 -0.24
C ALA A 97 -16.08 -0.25 -1.52
N LEU A 98 -16.59 0.23 -2.66
CA LEU A 98 -16.44 -0.45 -3.96
C LEU A 98 -14.96 -0.64 -4.33
N VAL A 99 -14.13 0.37 -4.12
CA VAL A 99 -12.69 0.28 -4.39
C VAL A 99 -12.05 -0.73 -3.43
N ALA A 100 -12.35 -0.66 -2.13
CA ALA A 100 -11.79 -1.57 -1.13
C ALA A 100 -12.09 -3.05 -1.44
N GLU A 101 -13.29 -3.37 -1.93
CA GLU A 101 -13.68 -4.73 -2.34
C GLU A 101 -12.78 -5.32 -3.46
N HIS A 102 -12.22 -4.47 -4.32
CA HIS A 102 -11.41 -4.91 -5.46
C HIS A 102 -9.89 -4.93 -5.18
N VAL A 103 -9.44 -4.30 -4.09
CA VAL A 103 -8.01 -4.18 -3.74
C VAL A 103 -7.30 -5.54 -3.70
N THR A 104 -7.92 -6.53 -3.05
CA THR A 104 -7.35 -7.88 -2.93
C THR A 104 -7.12 -8.50 -4.31
N GLY A 105 -8.14 -8.47 -5.18
CA GLY A 105 -8.04 -9.03 -6.54
C GLY A 105 -6.99 -8.32 -7.40
N TRP A 106 -6.90 -6.99 -7.29
CA TRP A 106 -5.87 -6.21 -7.98
C TRP A 106 -4.46 -6.58 -7.51
N ILE A 107 -4.24 -6.74 -6.21
CA ILE A 107 -2.92 -7.13 -5.68
C ILE A 107 -2.57 -8.56 -6.12
N SER A 108 -3.51 -9.50 -6.06
CA SER A 108 -3.29 -10.86 -6.55
C SER A 108 -2.95 -10.90 -8.03
N ALA A 109 -3.53 -10.01 -8.85
CA ALA A 109 -3.22 -9.90 -10.27
C ALA A 109 -1.80 -9.37 -10.56
N LEU A 110 -1.15 -8.70 -9.61
CA LEU A 110 0.26 -8.26 -9.72
C LEU A 110 1.27 -9.38 -9.42
N GLN A 111 0.84 -10.47 -8.78
CA GLN A 111 1.72 -11.56 -8.34
C GLN A 111 2.51 -12.24 -9.46
N PRO A 112 1.93 -12.54 -10.65
CA PRO A 112 2.70 -13.17 -11.73
C PRO A 112 3.89 -12.33 -12.19
N ASP A 113 3.70 -11.02 -12.34
CA ASP A 113 4.75 -10.07 -12.73
C ASP A 113 5.82 -9.96 -11.64
N PHE A 114 5.39 -9.92 -10.38
CA PHE A 114 6.29 -9.93 -9.23
C PHE A 114 7.17 -11.18 -9.23
N LEU A 115 6.58 -12.37 -9.36
CA LEU A 115 7.32 -13.64 -9.38
C LEU A 115 8.24 -13.77 -10.59
N ALA A 116 7.84 -13.24 -11.74
CA ALA A 116 8.69 -13.20 -12.93
C ALA A 116 9.96 -12.37 -12.69
N LEU A 117 9.85 -11.21 -12.03
CA LEU A 117 10.99 -10.37 -11.67
C LEU A 117 11.87 -10.99 -10.59
N VAL A 118 11.27 -11.63 -9.57
CA VAL A 118 12.01 -12.41 -8.56
C VAL A 118 12.82 -13.52 -9.23
N LYS A 119 12.25 -14.22 -10.22
CA LYS A 119 12.97 -15.24 -10.99
C LYS A 119 14.14 -14.65 -11.80
N VAL A 120 14.01 -13.43 -12.31
CA VAL A 120 15.13 -12.72 -12.95
C VAL A 120 16.24 -12.42 -11.94
N LEU A 121 15.90 -11.90 -10.77
CA LEU A 121 16.87 -11.65 -9.69
C LEU A 121 17.60 -12.92 -9.26
N ALA A 122 16.87 -14.00 -8.97
CA ALA A 122 17.45 -15.27 -8.54
C ALA A 122 18.42 -15.87 -9.57
N ARG A 123 18.27 -15.55 -10.86
CA ARG A 123 19.22 -15.96 -11.92
C ARG A 123 20.49 -15.12 -11.90
N GLN A 124 20.41 -13.83 -11.61
CA GLN A 124 21.59 -12.95 -11.55
C GLN A 124 22.34 -13.11 -10.24
N GLU A 125 21.61 -13.37 -9.15
CA GLU A 125 22.14 -13.66 -7.83
C GLU A 125 23.27 -14.71 -7.86
N LYS A 126 23.08 -15.80 -8.61
CA LYS A 126 24.04 -16.90 -8.76
C LYS A 126 25.33 -16.51 -9.50
N LYS A 127 25.32 -15.38 -10.21
CA LYS A 127 26.46 -14.87 -10.98
C LYS A 127 27.19 -13.75 -10.23
N LEU A 128 26.54 -13.17 -9.22
CA LEU A 128 27.06 -12.06 -8.45
C LEU A 128 27.78 -12.57 -7.20
N PRO A 129 28.85 -11.90 -6.73
CA PRO A 129 29.51 -12.23 -5.47
C PRO A 129 28.54 -12.22 -4.28
N GLU A 130 28.84 -13.00 -3.23
CA GLU A 130 28.02 -13.04 -2.00
C GLU A 130 27.97 -11.66 -1.29
N LEU A 131 29.11 -10.96 -1.26
CA LEU A 131 29.21 -9.61 -0.72
C LEU A 131 28.84 -8.59 -1.79
N LEU A 132 27.65 -8.00 -1.66
CA LEU A 132 27.06 -7.07 -2.63
C LEU A 132 27.41 -5.60 -2.39
N ASP A 133 28.53 -5.33 -1.71
CA ASP A 133 28.96 -3.96 -1.42
C ASP A 133 29.37 -3.27 -2.73
N ALA A 134 28.58 -2.30 -3.17
CA ALA A 134 28.82 -1.55 -4.40
C ALA A 134 30.20 -0.85 -4.43
N GLN A 135 30.84 -0.63 -3.28
CA GLN A 135 32.20 -0.08 -3.20
C GLN A 135 33.30 -1.12 -3.46
N ARG A 136 32.96 -2.41 -3.39
CA ARG A 136 33.90 -3.54 -3.52
C ARG A 136 33.66 -4.39 -4.78
N ILE A 137 32.53 -4.18 -5.45
CA ILE A 137 32.23 -4.81 -6.72
C ILE A 137 33.02 -4.10 -7.84
N ASP A 138 33.82 -4.85 -8.59
CA ASP A 138 34.43 -4.34 -9.82
C ASP A 138 33.42 -4.32 -10.96
N LEU A 139 32.72 -3.19 -11.12
CA LEU A 139 31.79 -2.97 -12.24
C LEU A 139 32.48 -2.83 -13.60
N ARG A 140 33.82 -2.92 -13.68
CA ARG A 140 34.54 -2.99 -14.95
C ARG A 140 34.64 -4.42 -15.48
N ASP A 141 34.43 -5.43 -14.62
CA ASP A 141 34.35 -6.82 -15.03
C ASP A 141 32.99 -7.10 -15.70
N PRO A 142 32.95 -7.43 -17.00
CA PRO A 142 31.70 -7.77 -17.70
C PRO A 142 30.94 -8.95 -17.07
N ALA A 143 31.65 -9.86 -16.38
CA ALA A 143 31.03 -10.98 -15.69
C ALA A 143 30.19 -10.54 -14.49
N ILE A 144 30.44 -9.35 -13.94
CA ILE A 144 29.72 -8.79 -12.80
C ILE A 144 28.79 -7.64 -13.22
N SER A 145 29.26 -6.75 -14.10
CA SER A 145 28.51 -5.56 -14.51
C SER A 145 27.20 -5.90 -15.22
N ALA A 146 27.21 -6.84 -16.16
CA ALA A 146 26.00 -7.21 -16.91
C ALA A 146 24.93 -7.90 -16.02
N PRO A 147 25.26 -8.87 -15.14
CA PRO A 147 24.31 -9.38 -14.15
C PRO A 147 23.82 -8.31 -13.18
N TRP A 148 24.69 -7.39 -12.75
CA TRP A 148 24.34 -6.30 -11.85
C TRP A 148 23.34 -5.33 -12.48
N GLU A 149 23.58 -4.90 -13.72
CA GLU A 149 22.65 -4.04 -14.47
C GLU A 149 21.28 -4.70 -14.63
N THR A 150 21.27 -5.99 -14.97
CA THR A 150 20.02 -6.76 -15.11
C THR A 150 19.29 -6.87 -13.77
N ALA A 151 20.01 -7.14 -12.67
CA ALA A 151 19.44 -7.19 -11.32
C ALA A 151 18.90 -5.82 -10.90
N SER A 152 19.62 -4.74 -11.19
CA SER A 152 19.21 -3.37 -10.91
C SER A 152 17.92 -3.00 -11.64
N ALA A 153 17.82 -3.32 -12.93
CA ALA A 153 16.60 -3.09 -13.71
C ALA A 153 15.40 -3.89 -13.16
N ALA A 154 15.62 -5.12 -12.70
CA ALA A 154 14.57 -5.93 -12.08
C ALA A 154 14.16 -5.37 -10.70
N ALA A 155 15.13 -4.95 -9.88
CA ALA A 155 14.91 -4.35 -8.57
C ALA A 155 14.08 -3.06 -8.67
N VAL A 156 14.37 -2.17 -9.62
CA VAL A 156 13.57 -0.96 -9.85
C VAL A 156 12.12 -1.30 -10.19
N LYS A 157 11.89 -2.29 -11.06
CA LYS A 157 10.53 -2.73 -11.41
C LYS A 157 9.79 -3.34 -10.23
N LEU A 158 10.50 -4.11 -9.39
CA LEU A 158 9.95 -4.65 -8.15
C LEU A 158 9.56 -3.54 -7.18
N ASP A 159 10.41 -2.54 -6.97
CA ASP A 159 10.09 -1.40 -6.11
C ASP A 159 8.85 -0.66 -6.61
N GLN A 160 8.73 -0.41 -7.91
CA GLN A 160 7.55 0.21 -8.49
C GLN A 160 6.28 -0.66 -8.30
N LEU A 161 6.40 -2.00 -8.39
CA LEU A 161 5.28 -2.91 -8.15
C LEU A 161 4.85 -2.90 -6.68
N VAL A 162 5.82 -2.91 -5.76
CA VAL A 162 5.57 -2.82 -4.32
C VAL A 162 4.95 -1.49 -3.96
N GLU A 163 5.40 -0.38 -4.55
CA GLU A 163 4.78 0.93 -4.39
C GLU A 163 3.32 0.93 -4.88
N ALA A 164 3.06 0.40 -6.08
CA ALA A 164 1.69 0.28 -6.59
C ALA A 164 0.83 -0.55 -5.62
N ARG A 165 1.33 -1.68 -5.15
CA ARG A 165 0.66 -2.52 -4.15
C ARG A 165 0.41 -1.78 -2.83
N GLN A 166 1.34 -0.95 -2.35
CA GLN A 166 1.13 -0.12 -1.16
C GLN A 166 0.03 0.93 -1.37
N ILE A 167 -0.03 1.55 -2.55
CA ILE A 167 -1.10 2.51 -2.90
C ILE A 167 -2.46 1.81 -2.88
N LEU A 168 -2.56 0.62 -3.50
CA LEU A 168 -3.78 -0.20 -3.48
C LEU A 168 -4.20 -0.57 -2.06
N ALA A 169 -3.28 -1.08 -1.25
CA ALA A 169 -3.56 -1.52 0.12
C ALA A 169 -4.05 -0.38 1.04
N ARG A 170 -3.55 0.85 0.85
CA ARG A 170 -4.00 2.02 1.62
C ARG A 170 -5.47 2.36 1.40
N ALA A 171 -6.04 2.06 0.24
CA ALA A 171 -7.47 2.28 -0.01
C ALA A 171 -8.35 1.36 0.84
N ALA A 172 -7.84 0.18 1.23
CA ALA A 172 -8.50 -0.71 2.19
C ALA A 172 -8.18 -0.37 3.65
N SER A 173 -7.44 0.72 3.92
CA SER A 173 -6.96 1.11 5.27
C SER A 173 -6.15 0.02 5.99
N GLN A 174 -5.43 -0.80 5.23
CA GLN A 174 -4.63 -1.92 5.74
C GLN A 174 -3.12 -1.60 5.66
N ASP A 175 -2.28 -2.43 6.29
CA ASP A 175 -0.81 -2.37 6.31
C ASP A 175 -0.14 -1.23 7.11
N LEU A 176 -0.59 -0.99 8.34
CA LEU A 176 -0.03 0.04 9.23
C LEU A 176 1.07 -0.44 10.20
N GLY A 177 1.62 -1.64 9.98
CA GLY A 177 2.64 -2.25 10.86
C GLY A 177 4.07 -1.74 10.62
N ARG A 178 4.91 -1.81 11.67
CA ARG A 178 6.33 -1.41 11.63
C ARG A 178 7.12 -2.08 10.50
N ASP A 179 6.82 -3.35 10.25
CA ASP A 179 7.51 -4.20 9.26
C ASP A 179 6.59 -4.61 8.10
N ALA A 180 5.45 -3.92 7.92
CA ALA A 180 4.48 -4.22 6.87
C ALA A 180 5.10 -4.19 5.46
N GLN A 181 6.13 -3.38 5.24
CA GLN A 181 6.86 -3.36 3.96
C GLN A 181 7.63 -4.66 3.67
N LEU A 182 8.17 -5.32 4.69
CA LEU A 182 8.83 -6.62 4.53
C LEU A 182 7.78 -7.70 4.28
N TRP A 183 6.74 -7.72 5.11
CA TRP A 183 5.68 -8.73 5.02
C TRP A 183 4.82 -8.59 3.76
N ALA A 184 4.79 -7.41 3.14
CA ALA A 184 4.20 -7.23 1.82
C ALA A 184 4.89 -8.04 0.71
N VAL A 185 6.15 -8.45 0.90
CA VAL A 185 6.98 -9.05 -0.16
C VAL A 185 7.67 -10.35 0.24
N ALA A 186 7.73 -10.65 1.53
CA ALA A 186 8.39 -11.82 2.09
C ALA A 186 7.48 -12.52 3.10
N ALA A 187 7.41 -13.84 3.03
CA ALA A 187 6.82 -14.71 4.04
C ALA A 187 7.93 -15.41 4.82
N VAL A 188 7.74 -15.59 6.12
CA VAL A 188 8.59 -16.41 6.99
C VAL A 188 7.80 -17.66 7.37
N ASP A 189 8.48 -18.80 7.52
CA ASP A 189 7.84 -20.03 7.94
C ASP A 189 7.34 -19.95 9.39
N GLU A 190 6.29 -20.71 9.68
CA GLU A 190 5.76 -20.86 11.04
C GLU A 190 6.83 -21.43 11.98
N PRO A 191 6.97 -20.90 13.21
CA PRO A 191 7.92 -21.42 14.17
C PRO A 191 7.59 -22.86 14.55
N THR A 192 8.59 -23.74 14.51
CA THR A 192 8.51 -25.05 15.15
C THR A 192 9.20 -25.06 16.51
N ASP A 193 8.81 -25.99 17.40
CA ASP A 193 9.46 -26.19 18.70
C ASP A 193 10.98 -26.31 18.55
N ALA A 194 11.44 -27.14 17.60
CA ALA A 194 12.85 -27.41 17.36
C ALA A 194 13.64 -26.13 17.05
N GLU A 195 13.08 -25.25 16.23
CA GLU A 195 13.76 -24.03 15.81
C GLU A 195 13.74 -22.93 16.87
N VAL A 196 12.67 -22.87 17.68
CA VAL A 196 12.60 -21.97 18.85
C VAL A 196 13.69 -22.34 19.86
N PHE A 197 13.84 -23.63 20.18
CA PHE A 197 14.89 -24.11 21.08
C PHE A 197 16.30 -24.04 20.47
N ALA A 198 16.42 -24.11 19.15
CA ALA A 198 17.68 -23.86 18.44
C ALA A 198 18.01 -22.36 18.31
N HIS A 199 17.18 -21.47 18.88
CA HIS A 199 17.36 -20.01 18.83
C HIS A 199 17.40 -19.43 17.41
N ARG A 200 16.74 -20.08 16.43
CA ARG A 200 16.75 -19.69 15.01
C ARG A 200 16.34 -18.22 14.79
N LEU A 201 15.38 -17.73 15.58
CA LEU A 201 14.96 -16.32 15.51
C LEU A 201 16.10 -15.35 15.86
N ARG A 202 16.88 -15.66 16.89
CA ARG A 202 17.96 -14.79 17.38
C ARG A 202 19.17 -14.85 16.46
N ASP A 203 19.50 -16.07 16.01
CA ASP A 203 20.78 -16.36 15.38
C ASP A 203 20.73 -16.26 13.85
N GLU A 204 19.54 -16.42 13.24
CA GLU A 204 19.38 -16.43 11.78
C GLU A 204 18.35 -15.39 11.28
N VAL A 205 17.07 -15.55 11.66
CA VAL A 205 15.96 -14.75 11.09
C VAL A 205 16.04 -13.28 11.49
N GLY A 206 16.25 -12.98 12.78
CA GLY A 206 16.35 -11.62 13.30
C GLY A 206 17.50 -10.81 12.68
N PRO A 207 18.73 -11.36 12.59
CA PRO A 207 19.81 -10.78 11.79
C PRO A 207 19.41 -10.52 10.34
N ALA A 208 18.70 -11.45 9.67
CA ALA A 208 18.27 -11.26 8.29
C ALA A 208 17.27 -10.10 8.13
N ILE A 209 16.32 -9.95 9.07
CA ILE A 209 15.40 -8.80 9.11
C ILE A 209 16.17 -7.49 9.29
N ARG A 210 17.17 -7.44 10.18
CA ARG A 210 17.99 -6.24 10.41
C ARG A 210 18.76 -5.85 9.16
N GLN A 211 19.45 -6.80 8.54
CA GLN A 211 20.21 -6.57 7.31
C GLN A 211 19.32 -6.01 6.20
N TRP A 212 18.10 -6.54 6.03
CA TRP A 212 17.16 -6.02 5.05
C TRP A 212 16.78 -4.55 5.30
N LYS A 213 16.60 -4.14 6.56
CA LYS A 213 16.29 -2.76 6.94
C LYS A 213 17.48 -1.83 6.66
N GLU A 214 18.70 -2.29 6.90
CA GLU A 214 19.93 -1.53 6.64
C GLU A 214 20.13 -1.26 5.14
N LEU A 215 19.74 -2.21 4.28
CA LEU A 215 19.85 -2.11 2.82
C LEU A 215 18.78 -1.20 2.17
N ARG A 216 17.95 -0.46 2.94
CA ARG A 216 16.87 0.38 2.38
C ARG A 216 17.32 1.40 1.32
N HIS A 217 18.57 1.86 1.39
CA HIS A 217 19.14 2.84 0.47
C HIS A 217 19.85 2.21 -0.74
N GLN A 218 19.88 0.88 -0.81
CA GLN A 218 20.54 0.09 -1.84
C GLN A 218 19.55 -0.92 -2.43
N PRO A 219 18.59 -0.49 -3.28
CA PRO A 219 17.46 -1.32 -3.70
C PRO A 219 17.89 -2.64 -4.37
N THR A 220 18.91 -2.58 -5.24
CA THR A 220 19.47 -3.78 -5.88
C THR A 220 20.03 -4.77 -4.87
N ALA A 221 20.85 -4.30 -3.93
CA ALA A 221 21.44 -5.14 -2.89
C ALA A 221 20.37 -5.70 -1.94
N ARG A 222 19.34 -4.90 -1.60
CA ARG A 222 18.21 -5.30 -0.76
C ARG A 222 17.43 -6.46 -1.36
N TRP A 223 17.10 -6.37 -2.65
CA TRP A 223 16.36 -7.41 -3.36
C TRP A 223 17.19 -8.68 -3.59
N LEU A 224 18.47 -8.54 -3.94
CA LEU A 224 19.39 -9.68 -4.06
C LEU A 224 19.62 -10.37 -2.71
N PHE A 225 19.72 -9.61 -1.62
CA PHE A 225 19.82 -10.16 -0.27
C PHE A 225 18.58 -10.98 0.10
N LEU A 226 17.38 -10.45 -0.18
CA LEU A 226 16.13 -11.19 0.03
C LEU A 226 16.06 -12.47 -0.81
N SER A 227 16.46 -12.40 -2.09
CA SER A 227 16.49 -13.56 -3.00
C SER A 227 17.42 -14.66 -2.49
N ARG A 228 18.53 -14.30 -1.84
CA ARG A 228 19.50 -15.23 -1.23
C ARG A 228 19.06 -15.82 0.08
N SER A 229 18.12 -15.17 0.77
CA SER A 229 17.82 -15.52 2.14
C SER A 229 17.09 -16.86 2.20
N PRO A 230 17.60 -17.87 2.91
CA PRO A 230 16.90 -19.14 3.08
C PRO A 230 15.76 -19.04 4.09
N HIS A 231 15.55 -17.87 4.70
CA HIS A 231 14.54 -17.64 5.75
C HIS A 231 13.25 -17.01 5.22
N PHE A 232 13.26 -16.53 3.97
CA PHE A 232 12.14 -15.81 3.39
C PHE A 232 11.72 -16.41 2.06
N THR A 233 10.42 -16.59 1.90
CA THR A 233 9.81 -16.89 0.61
C THR A 233 9.27 -15.60 0.00
N LEU A 234 9.77 -15.21 -1.18
CA LEU A 234 9.36 -13.96 -1.82
C LEU A 234 8.04 -14.10 -2.57
N GLN A 235 7.02 -13.39 -2.08
CA GLN A 235 5.68 -13.35 -2.62
C GLN A 235 5.01 -12.02 -2.27
N LEU A 236 4.29 -11.43 -3.21
CA LEU A 236 3.48 -10.24 -2.97
C LEU A 236 2.25 -10.63 -2.15
N ALA A 237 2.06 -10.01 -0.99
CA ALA A 237 0.91 -10.25 -0.13
C ALA A 237 -0.20 -9.24 -0.38
N THR A 238 -1.43 -9.72 -0.39
CA THR A 238 -2.63 -8.93 -0.09
C THR A 238 -2.55 -8.35 1.32
N PRO A 239 -3.35 -7.35 1.68
CA PRO A 239 -3.18 -6.73 3.00
C PRO A 239 -3.62 -7.65 4.16
N GLY A 240 -4.56 -8.59 3.91
CA GLY A 240 -4.88 -9.65 4.86
C GLY A 240 -3.68 -10.55 5.14
N GLU A 241 -3.00 -11.00 4.09
CA GLU A 241 -1.79 -11.84 4.20
C GLU A 241 -0.63 -11.11 4.89
N VAL A 242 -0.52 -9.78 4.79
CA VAL A 242 0.47 -9.01 5.56
C VAL A 242 0.19 -9.09 7.05
N ALA A 243 -1.08 -8.97 7.46
CA ALA A 243 -1.47 -9.11 8.85
C ALA A 243 -1.19 -10.54 9.36
N GLU A 244 -1.50 -11.56 8.56
CA GLU A 244 -1.19 -12.95 8.87
C GLU A 244 0.32 -13.18 9.04
N ARG A 245 1.14 -12.68 8.11
CA ARG A 245 2.62 -12.77 8.19
C ARG A 245 3.18 -12.05 9.41
N GLN A 246 2.60 -10.92 9.80
CA GLN A 246 2.96 -10.24 11.04
C GLN A 246 2.61 -11.10 12.27
N GLN A 247 1.45 -11.77 12.28
CA GLN A 247 1.07 -12.67 13.38
C GLN A 247 2.01 -13.88 13.49
N VAL A 248 2.52 -14.42 12.38
CA VAL A 248 3.58 -15.45 12.41
C VAL A 248 4.80 -14.93 13.18
N MET A 249 5.19 -13.68 12.94
CA MET A 249 6.33 -13.08 13.63
C MET A 249 6.04 -12.84 15.12
N ASP A 250 4.81 -12.46 15.46
CA ASP A 250 4.40 -12.30 16.85
C ASP A 250 4.44 -13.65 17.60
N ARG A 251 4.01 -14.75 16.97
CA ARG A 251 4.14 -16.12 17.52
C ARG A 251 5.59 -16.49 17.79
N TRP A 252 6.49 -16.21 16.85
CA TRP A 252 7.94 -16.40 17.02
C TRP A 252 8.48 -15.67 18.26
N HIS A 253 8.11 -14.39 18.44
CA HIS A 253 8.54 -13.60 19.59
C HIS A 253 7.98 -14.14 20.91
N GLN A 254 6.70 -14.51 20.95
CA GLN A 254 6.06 -15.10 22.12
C GLN A 254 6.74 -16.43 22.52
N ALA A 255 6.97 -17.32 21.57
CA ALA A 255 7.62 -18.61 21.80
C ALA A 255 9.06 -18.45 22.34
N VAL A 256 9.85 -17.53 21.77
CA VAL A 256 11.21 -17.24 22.24
C VAL A 256 11.20 -16.61 23.63
N GLN A 257 10.24 -15.71 23.91
CA GLN A 257 10.10 -15.09 25.23
C GLN A 257 9.86 -16.17 26.29
N VAL A 258 8.97 -17.13 26.05
CA VAL A 258 8.70 -18.26 26.95
C VAL A 258 9.98 -19.03 27.30
N VAL A 259 10.83 -19.33 26.30
CA VAL A 259 12.11 -20.03 26.54
C VAL A 259 13.07 -19.18 27.36
N MET A 260 13.17 -17.88 27.08
CA MET A 260 14.12 -16.96 27.71
C MET A 260 13.75 -16.57 29.14
N THR A 261 12.45 -16.46 29.47
CA THR A 261 11.99 -15.91 30.76
C THR A 261 11.76 -16.95 31.84
N SER A 262 12.25 -18.18 31.68
CA SER A 262 11.73 -19.28 32.48
C SER A 262 12.83 -20.05 33.24
N GLY A 263 12.72 -20.04 34.58
CA GLY A 263 13.31 -21.07 35.44
C GLY A 263 12.56 -22.41 35.33
N LEU A 264 11.90 -22.65 34.19
CA LEU A 264 11.12 -23.85 33.92
C LEU A 264 12.07 -24.99 33.56
N SER A 265 11.69 -26.20 33.97
CA SER A 265 12.34 -27.41 33.45
C SER A 265 12.13 -27.51 31.93
N ARG A 266 13.03 -28.23 31.23
CA ARG A 266 12.96 -28.42 29.78
C ARG A 266 11.59 -28.91 29.29
N GLN A 267 10.93 -29.79 30.05
CA GLN A 267 9.63 -30.35 29.72
C GLN A 267 8.49 -29.31 29.88
N GLN A 268 8.56 -28.46 30.91
CA GLN A 268 7.62 -27.36 31.10
C GLN A 268 7.79 -26.28 30.04
N ALA A 269 9.03 -25.96 29.65
CA ALA A 269 9.31 -25.03 28.57
C ALA A 269 8.74 -25.54 27.23
N GLN A 270 8.90 -26.84 26.93
CA GLN A 270 8.32 -27.45 25.72
C GLN A 270 6.79 -27.34 25.69
N GLN A 271 6.11 -27.61 26.80
CA GLN A 271 4.65 -27.47 26.88
C GLN A 271 4.19 -26.01 26.75
N ALA A 272 4.93 -25.07 27.34
CA ALA A 272 4.61 -23.65 27.26
C ALA A 272 4.84 -23.09 25.84
N VAL A 273 5.91 -23.50 25.16
CA VAL A 273 6.16 -23.16 23.75
C VAL A 273 5.06 -23.74 22.87
N ALA A 274 4.71 -25.02 23.02
CA ALA A 274 3.63 -25.63 22.25
C ALA A 274 2.27 -24.96 22.48
N THR A 275 2.04 -24.36 23.65
CA THR A 275 0.84 -23.56 23.93
C THR A 275 0.90 -22.20 23.22
N ALA A 276 2.04 -21.51 23.27
CA ALA A 276 2.25 -20.23 22.60
C ALA A 276 2.15 -20.35 21.07
N LEU A 277 2.61 -21.46 20.49
CA LEU A 277 2.53 -21.71 19.05
C LEU A 277 1.12 -22.03 18.55
N ARG A 278 0.17 -22.32 19.44
CA ARG A 278 -1.25 -22.59 19.10
C ARG A 278 -2.18 -21.39 19.33
N ALA A 279 -1.68 -20.35 20.00
CA ALA A 279 -2.42 -19.13 20.31
C ALA A 279 -2.38 -18.15 19.12
#